data_AF-A0AB35M3H6-F1
#
_entry.id   AF-A0AB35M3H6-F1
#
_cell.length_a   1.000
_cell.length_b   1.000
_cell.length_c   1.000
_cell.angle_alpha   90.00
_cell.angle_beta   90.00
_cell.angle_gamma   90.00
#
_symmetry.space_group_name_H-M   'P 1'
#
loop_
_entity.id
_entity.type
_entity.pdbx_description
1 polymer ?
#
loop_
_entity_poly.entity_id
_entity_poly.type
_entity_poly.pdbx_seq_one_letter_code
_entity_poly.pdbx_strand_id
1 'polypeptide(L)'
;KNFITKAIWQKVFSPKNSARHFSVDHDYVLIYAKNQTIWQPNSLPRTDKQNKAYSNPDNDPRGSWMSDNLTARNPYSLGIYSVTTPSGRIIKGPPPGTYWRVSEKKLKEMDADNRIWWGKDGAGVPRQKRFLSEVKDGRVPQTFWPYAEVGHTQEAKKETVALLKEDVFDTP
;
A
#
# COMPACT_ATOMS: atom_id res chain seq x y z
N LYS A 1 4.06 28.59 -4.52
CA LYS A 1 3.57 28.03 -3.23
C LYS A 1 4.57 26.96 -2.82
N ASN A 2 5.10 27.04 -1.59
CA ASN A 2 6.21 26.18 -1.14
C ASN A 2 5.78 25.13 -0.11
N PHE A 3 4.55 25.21 0.41
CA PHE A 3 4.00 24.22 1.32
C PHE A 3 3.66 22.93 0.58
N ILE A 4 4.15 21.79 1.07
CA ILE A 4 3.84 20.48 0.51
C ILE A 4 2.71 19.82 1.28
N THR A 5 2.93 19.59 2.57
CA THR A 5 1.97 18.89 3.43
C THR A 5 2.29 19.08 4.91
N LYS A 6 1.39 18.60 5.77
CA LYS A 6 1.57 18.48 7.21
C LYS A 6 1.50 17.01 7.60
N ALA A 7 2.59 16.49 8.15
CA ALA A 7 2.63 15.16 8.74
C ALA A 7 2.26 15.22 10.23
N ILE A 8 1.74 14.10 10.73
CA ILE A 8 1.39 13.84 12.12
C ILE A 8 2.35 12.76 12.59
N TRP A 9 3.21 13.08 13.56
CA TRP A 9 4.13 12.13 14.17
C TRP A 9 3.61 11.69 15.52
N GLN A 10 3.37 10.40 15.70
CA GLN A 10 3.02 9.82 16.99
C GLN A 10 4.27 9.75 17.88
N LYS A 11 4.43 10.77 18.73
CA LYS A 11 5.61 10.95 19.59
C LYS A 11 5.53 10.23 20.92
N VAL A 12 4.33 9.76 21.30
CA VAL A 12 4.09 9.00 22.55
C VAL A 12 3.47 7.66 22.19
N PHE A 13 4.08 6.57 22.68
CA PHE A 13 3.60 5.21 22.38
C PHE A 13 2.44 4.76 23.30
N SER A 14 2.35 5.31 24.51
CA SER A 14 1.33 4.95 25.51
C SER A 14 0.44 6.14 25.89
N PRO A 15 -0.89 5.96 25.98
CA PRO A 15 -1.79 7.00 26.46
C PRO A 15 -1.46 7.47 27.88
N LYS A 16 -1.69 8.75 28.15
CA LYS A 16 -1.59 9.35 29.48
C LYS A 16 -2.91 9.19 30.22
N ASN A 17 -2.95 8.33 31.23
CA ASN A 17 -4.15 8.09 32.05
C ASN A 17 -4.65 9.34 32.79
N SER A 18 -3.80 10.37 32.96
CA SER A 18 -4.18 11.65 33.56
C SER A 18 -4.92 12.60 32.62
N ALA A 19 -5.12 12.23 31.35
CA ALA A 19 -5.78 13.09 30.38
C ALA A 19 -7.29 13.24 30.71
N ARG A 20 -7.75 14.49 30.86
CA ARG A 20 -9.17 14.80 31.13
C ARG A 20 -10.10 14.51 29.95
N HIS A 21 -9.61 14.67 28.72
CA HIS A 21 -10.40 14.51 27.50
C HIS A 21 -9.74 13.54 26.52
N PHE A 22 -8.60 13.94 25.94
CA PHE A 22 -7.81 13.10 25.05
C PHE A 22 -6.34 13.16 25.46
N SER A 23 -5.67 12.02 25.44
CA SER A 23 -4.23 11.95 25.63
C SER A 23 -3.55 12.41 24.34
N VAL A 24 -2.98 13.61 24.34
CA VAL A 24 -2.20 14.11 23.19
C VAL A 24 -0.90 13.33 23.08
N ASP A 25 -0.78 12.59 21.99
CA ASP A 25 0.25 11.61 21.71
C ASP A 25 1.01 11.89 20.40
N HIS A 26 0.66 12.96 19.69
CA HIS A 26 1.30 13.36 18.44
C HIS A 26 1.76 14.82 18.41
N ASP A 27 2.67 15.11 17.48
CA ASP A 27 3.04 16.45 17.02
C ASP A 27 2.82 16.59 15.51
N TYR A 28 2.90 17.84 15.03
CA TYR A 28 2.81 18.16 13.61
C TYR A 28 4.18 18.52 13.05
N VAL A 29 4.48 17.96 11.88
CA VAL A 29 5.69 18.30 11.10
C VAL A 29 5.25 18.97 9.81
N LEU A 30 5.64 20.23 9.62
CA LEU A 30 5.34 20.99 8.41
C LEU A 30 6.43 20.75 7.37
N ILE A 31 6.03 20.32 6.17
CA ILE A 31 6.95 19.99 5.08
C ILE A 31 6.81 21.05 3.98
N TYR A 32 7.93 21.69 3.66
CA TYR A 32 8.05 22.70 2.61
C TYR A 32 9.11 22.30 1.60
N ALA A 33 8.93 22.71 0.35
CA ALA A 33 9.93 22.59 -0.71
C ALA A 33 10.20 23.96 -1.31
N LYS A 34 11.47 24.23 -1.66
CA LYS A 34 11.86 25.44 -2.38
C LYS A 34 11.10 25.59 -3.70
N ASN A 35 10.88 24.47 -4.39
CA ASN A 35 10.01 24.39 -5.57
C ASN A 35 9.16 23.10 -5.52
N GLN A 36 7.87 23.27 -5.24
CA GLN A 36 6.88 22.19 -5.14
C GLN A 36 6.71 21.37 -6.43
N THR A 37 6.92 21.97 -7.62
CA THR A 37 6.68 21.26 -8.88
C THR A 37 7.82 20.33 -9.26
N ILE A 38 9.02 20.56 -8.71
CA ILE A 38 10.23 19.77 -8.98
C ILE A 38 10.46 18.75 -7.88
N TRP A 39 10.29 19.16 -6.61
CA TRP A 39 10.60 18.30 -5.49
C TRP A 39 9.62 17.14 -5.36
N GLN A 40 10.15 15.95 -5.06
CA GLN A 40 9.37 14.77 -4.72
C GLN A 40 10.05 14.07 -3.54
N PRO A 41 9.29 13.45 -2.63
CA PRO A 41 9.89 12.67 -1.56
C PRO A 41 10.50 11.38 -2.11
N ASN A 42 11.52 10.87 -1.43
CA ASN A 42 12.01 9.52 -1.68
C ASN A 42 10.95 8.49 -1.32
N SER A 43 10.88 7.40 -2.09
CA SER A 43 10.10 6.22 -1.70
C SER A 43 10.68 5.65 -0.41
N LEU A 44 9.80 5.22 0.51
CA LEU A 44 10.21 4.43 1.67
C LEU A 44 10.38 2.97 1.27
N PRO A 45 11.23 2.18 1.94
CA PRO A 45 11.34 0.75 1.66
C PRO A 45 9.99 0.04 1.91
N ARG A 46 9.77 -1.07 1.20
CA ARG A 46 8.62 -1.93 1.44
C ARG A 46 8.75 -2.59 2.81
N THR A 47 7.63 -2.79 3.48
CA THR A 47 7.60 -3.54 4.74
C THR A 47 7.52 -5.03 4.47
N ASP A 48 8.04 -5.86 5.38
CA ASP A 48 7.92 -7.31 5.30
C ASP A 48 6.46 -7.78 5.20
N LYS A 49 5.56 -7.06 5.89
CA LYS A 49 4.12 -7.32 5.84
C LYS A 49 3.55 -7.19 4.42
N GLN A 50 4.03 -6.23 3.64
CA GLN A 50 3.61 -6.05 2.25
C GLN A 50 4.21 -7.13 1.35
N ASN A 51 5.46 -7.54 1.61
CA ASN A 51 6.11 -8.61 0.84
C ASN A 51 5.43 -9.97 1.06
N LYS A 52 4.93 -10.24 2.28
CA LYS A 52 4.17 -11.47 2.61
C LYS A 52 2.88 -11.65 1.79
N ALA A 53 2.33 -10.59 1.21
CA ALA A 53 1.16 -10.70 0.35
C ALA A 53 1.46 -11.27 -1.04
N TYR A 54 2.74 -11.33 -1.42
CA TYR A 54 3.20 -11.88 -2.70
C TYR A 54 3.58 -13.35 -2.54
N SER A 55 3.11 -14.18 -3.46
CA SER A 55 3.43 -15.61 -3.50
C SER A 55 3.45 -16.09 -4.95
N ASN A 56 3.99 -17.27 -5.22
CA ASN A 56 4.01 -17.84 -6.57
C ASN A 56 3.42 -19.26 -6.58
N PRO A 57 2.10 -19.41 -6.32
CA PRO A 57 1.49 -20.74 -6.17
C PRO A 57 1.41 -21.53 -7.48
N ASP A 58 1.57 -20.87 -8.62
CA ASP A 58 1.45 -21.43 -9.97
C ASP A 58 2.78 -21.46 -10.72
N ASN A 59 3.91 -21.24 -10.02
CA ASN A 59 5.26 -21.27 -10.57
C ASN A 59 5.44 -20.37 -11.80
N ASP A 60 4.82 -19.19 -11.82
CA ASP A 60 4.99 -18.23 -12.90
C ASP A 60 6.47 -17.78 -12.99
N PRO A 61 7.10 -17.78 -14.18
CA PRO A 61 8.52 -17.45 -14.35
C PRO A 61 8.86 -16.00 -13.99
N ARG A 62 7.85 -15.10 -13.92
CA ARG A 62 8.04 -13.69 -13.50
C ARG A 62 8.19 -13.53 -11.98
N GLY A 63 8.05 -14.62 -11.23
CA GLY A 63 8.21 -14.68 -9.78
C GLY A 63 6.95 -14.35 -9.00
N SER A 64 7.12 -14.01 -7.72
CA SER A 64 6.03 -13.79 -6.77
C SER A 64 5.08 -12.67 -7.22
N TRP A 65 3.78 -12.94 -7.12
CA TRP A 65 2.71 -12.01 -7.48
C TRP A 65 1.63 -11.98 -6.40
N MET A 66 0.80 -10.95 -6.42
CA MET A 66 -0.40 -10.88 -5.59
C MET A 66 -1.65 -10.80 -6.46
N SER A 67 -2.75 -11.37 -5.96
CA SER A 67 -4.03 -11.38 -6.67
C SER A 67 -4.77 -10.07 -6.47
N ASP A 68 -5.05 -9.34 -7.55
CA ASP A 68 -5.79 -8.08 -7.53
C ASP A 68 -7.15 -8.18 -8.23
N ASN A 69 -8.10 -7.36 -7.80
CA ASN A 69 -9.43 -7.34 -8.41
C ASN A 69 -9.40 -6.70 -9.80
N LEU A 70 -10.18 -7.27 -10.73
CA LEU A 70 -10.38 -6.71 -12.06
C LEU A 70 -11.67 -5.89 -12.16
N THR A 71 -12.26 -5.51 -11.03
CA THR A 71 -13.49 -4.71 -10.99
C THR A 71 -13.20 -3.28 -10.56
N ALA A 72 -13.97 -2.33 -11.09
CA ALA A 72 -13.97 -0.91 -10.75
C ALA A 72 -15.39 -0.42 -10.49
N ARG A 73 -15.51 0.66 -9.71
CA ARG A 73 -16.80 1.30 -9.41
C ARG A 73 -17.27 2.23 -10.53
N ASN A 74 -16.33 2.87 -11.23
CA ASN A 74 -16.67 3.83 -12.27
C ASN A 74 -17.16 3.11 -13.52
N PRO A 75 -18.22 3.61 -14.16
CA PRO A 75 -18.74 3.03 -15.39
C PRO A 75 -17.69 3.07 -16.50
N TYR A 76 -17.58 1.94 -17.19
CA TYR A 76 -16.76 1.79 -18.38
C TYR A 76 -17.57 1.03 -19.42
N SER A 77 -17.77 1.64 -20.60
CA SER A 77 -18.66 1.13 -21.65
C SER A 77 -18.26 -0.27 -22.14
N LEU A 78 -16.97 -0.57 -22.16
CA LEU A 78 -16.45 -1.89 -22.53
C LEU A 78 -16.23 -2.81 -21.33
N GLY A 79 -16.69 -2.42 -20.14
CA GLY A 79 -16.49 -3.13 -18.87
C GLY A 79 -17.63 -4.08 -18.48
N ILE A 80 -18.64 -4.25 -19.33
CA ILE A 80 -19.75 -5.19 -19.11
C ILE A 80 -19.73 -6.22 -20.22
N TYR A 81 -19.29 -7.43 -19.89
CA TYR A 81 -19.28 -8.58 -20.78
C TYR A 81 -19.20 -9.87 -19.96
N SER A 82 -19.64 -10.96 -20.57
CA SER A 82 -19.52 -12.30 -19.97
C SER A 82 -18.11 -12.83 -20.13
N VAL A 83 -17.67 -13.63 -19.17
CA VAL A 83 -16.35 -14.26 -19.15
C VAL A 83 -16.52 -15.76 -18.96
N THR A 84 -15.92 -16.55 -19.85
CA THR A 84 -15.85 -18.02 -19.70
C THR A 84 -14.54 -18.36 -18.99
N THR A 85 -14.62 -19.07 -17.86
CA THR A 85 -13.45 -19.53 -17.12
C THR A 85 -12.81 -20.74 -17.83
N PRO A 86 -11.54 -21.08 -17.52
CA PRO A 86 -10.90 -22.30 -18.02
C PRO A 86 -11.68 -23.58 -17.73
N SER A 87 -12.39 -23.64 -16.59
CA SER A 87 -13.27 -24.76 -16.24
C SER A 87 -14.59 -24.81 -17.04
N GLY A 88 -14.83 -23.87 -17.96
CA GLY A 88 -16.08 -23.76 -18.74
C GLY A 88 -17.23 -23.03 -18.04
N ARG A 89 -17.04 -22.50 -16.82
CA ARG A 89 -18.07 -21.73 -16.11
C ARG A 89 -18.25 -20.37 -16.79
N ILE A 90 -19.49 -19.96 -17.01
CA ILE A 90 -19.81 -18.62 -17.55
C ILE A 90 -20.12 -17.66 -16.41
N ILE A 91 -19.35 -16.59 -16.32
CA ILE A 91 -19.59 -15.43 -15.46
C ILE A 91 -20.31 -14.39 -16.31
N LYS A 92 -21.59 -14.13 -16.01
CA LYS A 92 -22.43 -13.22 -16.85
C LYS A 92 -21.91 -11.79 -16.90
N GLY A 93 -21.17 -11.35 -15.89
CA GLY A 93 -20.62 -10.01 -15.79
C GLY A 93 -20.02 -9.75 -14.41
N PRO A 94 -19.51 -8.54 -14.18
CA PRO A 94 -19.01 -8.12 -12.88
C PRO A 94 -20.18 -8.01 -11.87
N PRO A 95 -19.91 -8.00 -10.55
CA PRO A 95 -20.93 -7.77 -9.53
C PRO A 95 -21.74 -6.49 -9.77
N PRO A 96 -23.04 -6.44 -9.38
CA PRO A 96 -23.87 -5.26 -9.55
C PRO A 96 -23.21 -3.98 -8.99
N GLY A 97 -23.27 -2.89 -9.75
CA GLY A 97 -22.65 -1.61 -9.40
C GLY A 97 -21.13 -1.55 -9.65
N THR A 98 -20.57 -2.56 -10.32
CA THR A 98 -19.16 -2.59 -10.74
C THR A 98 -19.01 -2.93 -12.21
N TYR A 99 -17.82 -2.67 -12.74
CA TYR A 99 -17.45 -2.83 -14.15
C TYR A 99 -16.09 -3.54 -14.22
N TRP A 100 -15.85 -4.38 -15.23
CA TRP A 100 -14.50 -4.86 -15.50
C TRP A 100 -13.59 -3.68 -15.83
N ARG A 101 -12.38 -3.68 -15.25
CA ARG A 101 -11.36 -2.62 -15.45
C ARG A 101 -10.80 -2.59 -16.87
N VAL A 102 -10.94 -3.68 -17.59
CA VAL A 102 -10.37 -3.89 -18.92
C VAL A 102 -11.45 -4.36 -19.87
N SER A 103 -11.29 -4.10 -21.16
CA SER A 103 -12.19 -4.63 -22.20
C SER A 103 -12.04 -6.14 -22.34
N GLU A 104 -13.02 -6.81 -22.93
CA GLU A 104 -12.96 -8.26 -23.19
C GLU A 104 -11.73 -8.64 -24.00
N LYS A 105 -11.40 -7.85 -25.04
CA LYS A 105 -10.18 -8.04 -25.84
C LYS A 105 -8.94 -8.01 -24.97
N LYS A 106 -8.83 -7.01 -24.08
CA LYS A 106 -7.66 -6.87 -23.21
C LYS A 106 -7.59 -7.97 -22.16
N LEU A 107 -8.73 -8.43 -21.64
CA LEU A 107 -8.78 -9.59 -20.75
C LEU A 107 -8.21 -10.83 -21.44
N LYS A 108 -8.60 -11.11 -22.69
CA LYS A 108 -8.08 -12.24 -23.48
C LYS A 108 -6.57 -12.12 -23.74
N GLU A 109 -6.08 -10.94 -24.06
CA GLU A 109 -4.63 -10.68 -24.20
C GLU A 109 -3.88 -10.96 -22.89
N MET A 110 -4.41 -10.49 -21.75
CA MET A 110 -3.82 -10.71 -20.43
C MET A 110 -3.85 -12.19 -20.04
N ASP A 111 -4.91 -12.90 -20.39
CA ASP A 111 -5.06 -14.33 -20.12
C ASP A 111 -4.06 -15.16 -20.93
N ALA A 112 -3.88 -14.84 -22.22
CA ALA A 112 -2.87 -15.44 -23.06
C ALA A 112 -1.43 -15.19 -22.56
N ASP A 113 -1.19 -14.02 -21.93
CA ASP A 113 0.07 -13.70 -21.26
C ASP A 113 0.15 -14.24 -19.82
N ASN A 114 -0.73 -15.16 -19.42
CA ASN A 114 -0.79 -15.78 -18.10
C ASN A 114 -0.84 -14.75 -16.94
N ARG A 115 -1.45 -13.58 -17.17
CA ARG A 115 -1.62 -12.51 -16.17
C ARG A 115 -2.95 -12.59 -15.42
N ILE A 116 -3.82 -13.52 -15.81
CA ILE A 116 -5.10 -13.75 -15.14
C ILE A 116 -4.97 -14.97 -14.25
N TRP A 117 -5.42 -14.82 -13.01
CA TRP A 117 -5.56 -15.89 -12.05
C TRP A 117 -7.03 -16.27 -11.92
N TRP A 118 -7.33 -17.53 -12.19
CA TRP A 118 -8.68 -18.10 -12.18
C TRP A 118 -9.00 -18.88 -10.89
N GLY A 119 -8.17 -18.75 -9.85
CA GLY A 119 -8.24 -19.63 -8.68
C GLY A 119 -7.61 -21.00 -8.94
N LYS A 120 -7.45 -21.79 -7.88
CA LYS A 120 -6.79 -23.11 -7.96
C LYS A 120 -7.51 -24.08 -8.90
N ASP A 121 -8.84 -24.00 -8.95
CA ASP A 121 -9.68 -24.92 -9.73
C ASP A 121 -10.05 -24.37 -11.13
N GLY A 122 -9.51 -23.21 -11.52
CA GLY A 122 -9.81 -22.59 -12.82
C GLY A 122 -11.27 -22.13 -13.00
N ALA A 123 -12.06 -22.08 -11.93
CA ALA A 123 -13.49 -21.74 -11.93
C ALA A 123 -13.81 -20.39 -11.27
N GLY A 124 -12.78 -19.67 -10.83
CA GLY A 124 -12.88 -18.40 -10.12
C GLY A 124 -13.19 -17.21 -11.03
N VAL A 125 -13.55 -16.09 -10.39
CA VAL A 125 -13.68 -14.80 -11.07
C VAL A 125 -12.30 -14.32 -11.53
N PRO A 126 -12.14 -13.74 -12.73
CA PRO A 126 -10.84 -13.30 -13.21
C PRO A 126 -10.22 -12.29 -12.24
N ARG A 127 -9.00 -12.60 -11.79
CA ARG A 127 -8.18 -11.69 -10.98
C ARG A 127 -6.87 -11.42 -11.69
N GLN A 128 -6.34 -10.21 -11.57
CA GLN A 128 -5.06 -9.85 -12.17
C GLN A 128 -3.92 -10.32 -11.26
N LYS A 129 -2.91 -10.98 -11.83
CA LYS A 129 -1.61 -11.17 -11.17
C LYS A 129 -0.84 -9.86 -11.22
N ARG A 130 -0.50 -9.31 -10.05
CA ARG A 130 0.42 -8.16 -9.95
C ARG A 130 1.76 -8.68 -9.49
N PHE A 131 2.71 -8.78 -10.42
CA PHE A 131 4.05 -9.29 -10.15
C PHE A 131 4.85 -8.31 -9.32
N LEU A 132 5.56 -8.82 -8.30
CA LEU A 132 6.42 -8.00 -7.46
C LEU A 132 7.49 -7.29 -8.27
N SER A 133 8.04 -7.98 -9.28
CA SER A 133 9.05 -7.48 -10.23
C SER A 133 8.57 -6.31 -11.09
N GLU A 134 7.27 -6.14 -11.27
CA GLU A 134 6.68 -5.07 -12.10
C GLU A 134 6.15 -3.89 -11.28
N VAL A 135 6.12 -4.02 -9.94
CA VAL A 135 5.63 -2.96 -9.06
C VAL A 135 6.79 -2.05 -8.71
N LYS A 136 6.60 -0.72 -8.87
CA LYS A 136 7.58 0.29 -8.48
C LYS A 136 8.09 0.00 -7.07
N ASP A 137 9.41 0.05 -6.92
CA ASP A 137 10.02 -0.23 -5.63
C ASP A 137 9.73 0.90 -4.62
N GLY A 138 9.53 0.48 -3.37
CA GLY A 138 9.16 1.30 -2.25
C GLY A 138 7.69 1.75 -2.21
N ARG A 139 7.33 2.41 -1.10
CA ARG A 139 6.01 2.97 -0.83
C ARG A 139 6.07 4.49 -0.82
N VAL A 140 4.97 5.11 -1.26
CA VAL A 140 4.78 6.55 -1.12
C VAL A 140 4.70 6.88 0.38
N PRO A 141 5.46 7.87 0.88
CA PRO A 141 5.37 8.26 2.28
C PRO A 141 3.98 8.79 2.61
N GLN A 142 3.46 8.39 3.77
CA GLN A 142 2.17 8.84 4.28
C GLN A 142 2.36 10.04 5.22
N THR A 143 1.27 10.74 5.51
CA THR A 143 1.27 11.89 6.43
C THR A 143 1.02 11.51 7.88
N PHE A 144 0.82 10.23 8.19
CA PHE A 144 0.75 9.73 9.57
C PHE A 144 1.95 8.82 9.81
N TRP A 145 2.76 9.15 10.81
CA TRP A 145 3.99 8.46 11.16
C TRP A 145 3.84 7.81 12.53
N PRO A 146 3.58 6.50 12.59
CA PRO A 146 3.44 5.77 13.85
C PRO A 146 4.80 5.65 14.54
N TYR A 147 4.81 5.66 15.88
CA TYR A 147 6.07 5.57 16.64
C TYR A 147 6.89 4.33 16.30
N ALA A 148 6.21 3.22 15.93
CA ALA A 148 6.88 1.96 15.61
C ALA A 148 7.72 2.03 14.32
N GLU A 149 7.50 3.04 13.47
CA GLU A 149 8.25 3.22 12.22
C GLU A 149 9.31 4.32 12.32
N VAL A 150 9.09 5.35 13.13
CA VAL A 150 9.93 6.57 13.17
C VAL A 150 10.44 6.93 14.57
N GLY A 151 10.23 6.04 15.54
CA GLY A 151 10.58 6.23 16.93
C GLY A 151 9.65 7.19 17.69
N HIS A 152 9.96 7.38 18.97
CA HIS A 152 9.24 8.26 19.89
C HIS A 152 10.19 8.97 20.88
N THR A 153 9.69 9.96 21.62
CA THR A 153 10.53 10.81 22.48
C THR A 153 11.29 10.04 23.57
N GLN A 154 10.67 9.01 24.15
CA GLN A 154 11.35 8.17 25.14
C GLN A 154 12.50 7.35 24.52
N GLU A 155 12.38 6.93 23.25
CA GLU A 155 13.47 6.25 22.53
C GLU A 155 14.63 7.21 22.30
N ALA A 156 14.36 8.43 21.80
CA ALA A 156 15.36 9.48 21.62
C ALA A 156 16.14 9.79 22.91
N LYS A 157 15.44 9.85 24.06
CA LYS A 157 16.08 10.03 25.38
C LYS A 157 17.00 8.85 25.73
N LYS A 158 16.55 7.62 25.53
CA LYS A 158 17.35 6.41 25.80
C LYS A 158 18.59 6.36 24.92
N GLU A 159 18.47 6.67 23.64
CA GLU A 159 19.58 6.72 22.69
C GLU A 159 20.61 7.77 23.08
N THR A 160 20.16 8.96 23.44
CA THR A 160 21.03 10.08 23.85
C THR A 160 21.84 9.73 25.10
N VAL A 161 21.18 9.19 26.14
CA VAL A 161 21.87 8.75 27.36
C VAL A 161 22.82 7.59 27.08
N ALA A 162 22.42 6.64 26.21
CA ALA A 162 23.28 5.52 25.84
C ALA A 162 24.55 5.98 25.08
N LEU A 163 24.42 7.01 24.25
CA LEU A 163 25.51 7.59 23.47
C LEU A 163 26.46 8.43 24.34
N LEU A 164 25.91 9.33 25.15
CA LEU A 164 26.69 10.29 25.93
C LEU A 164 27.14 9.76 27.30
N LYS A 165 26.52 8.67 27.78
CA LYS A 165 26.73 8.09 29.13
C LYS A 165 26.29 9.00 30.29
N GLU A 166 25.60 10.08 29.98
CA GLU A 166 25.06 11.05 30.92
C GLU A 166 23.75 11.62 30.39
N ASP A 167 22.94 12.15 31.31
CA ASP A 167 21.70 12.83 30.94
C ASP A 167 21.96 14.33 30.72
N VAL A 168 22.20 14.69 29.45
CA VAL A 168 22.60 16.06 29.05
C VAL A 168 21.45 16.88 28.48
N PHE A 169 20.49 16.23 27.83
CA PHE A 169 19.41 16.89 27.09
C PHE A 169 18.04 16.55 27.66
N ASP A 170 17.26 17.58 28.00
CA ASP A 170 15.90 17.42 28.54
C ASP A 170 14.90 16.87 27.51
N THR A 171 14.93 17.41 26.29
CA THR A 171 14.04 17.03 25.17
C THR A 171 14.83 16.87 23.86
N PRO A 172 15.60 15.77 23.72
CA PRO A 172 16.29 15.45 22.47
C PRO A 172 15.33 15.03 21.35
#